data_AF-A0A923HZI9-F1
#
_entry.id   AF-A0A923HZI9-F1
#
_cell.length_a   1.000
_cell.length_b   1.000
_cell.length_c   1.000
_cell.angle_alpha   90.00
_cell.angle_beta   90.00
_cell.angle_gamma   90.00
#
_symmetry.space_group_name_H-M   'P 1'
#
loop_
_entity.id
_entity.type
_entity.pdbx_description
1 polymer ?
#
loop_
_entity_poly.entity_id
_entity_poly.type
_entity_poly.pdbx_seq_one_letter_code
_entity_poly.pdbx_strand_id
1 'polypeptide(L)'
;MATKKIITRVCPKCGEIFETHAYDVINGTLDTAIREEVILGRIFDFTCPACSHCFRSPYSMAYKDMEREYLVFLDMDEKDEAFNDMDQTGTDRTGEDQNIDEQIKETRALFPTYRIRVVHDMMDFIEKIHIFSAGLNDKIITYLGYKIKDDVTVKMRKAKQPVQVHKALFDSLKGKEGEINFGLLSNSPKPIFVTTPTRDYEYLLKKSPLRQKFEETDGLYQIDECWAAGIDKVLIA
;
A
#
# COMPACT_ATOMS: atom_id res chain seq x y z
N MET A 1 18.31 5.47 -9.34
CA MET A 1 18.97 4.30 -8.75
C MET A 1 18.54 4.21 -7.30
N ALA A 2 18.32 2.99 -6.83
CA ALA A 2 17.82 2.75 -5.49
C ALA A 2 18.86 3.14 -4.43
N THR A 3 18.40 3.77 -3.36
CA THR A 3 19.19 4.03 -2.15
C THR A 3 18.88 2.96 -1.11
N LYS A 4 19.83 2.72 -0.20
CA LYS A 4 19.71 1.74 0.86
C LYS A 4 19.99 2.38 2.21
N LYS A 5 19.40 1.81 3.25
CA LYS A 5 19.63 2.15 4.66
C LYS A 5 19.89 0.89 5.46
N ILE A 6 20.52 1.04 6.62
CA ILE A 6 20.64 -0.03 7.61
C ILE A 6 19.44 0.05 8.54
N ILE A 7 18.84 -1.10 8.83
CA ILE A 7 17.68 -1.25 9.71
C ILE A 7 17.96 -2.34 10.72
N THR A 8 17.42 -2.19 11.93
CA THR A 8 17.49 -3.20 12.99
C THR A 8 16.24 -4.08 12.97
N ARG A 9 16.40 -5.40 13.02
CA ARG A 9 15.29 -6.36 13.03
C ARG A 9 15.36 -7.28 14.23
N VAL A 10 14.19 -7.66 14.72
CA VAL A 10 14.03 -8.65 15.79
C VAL A 10 13.43 -9.92 15.18
N CYS A 11 14.10 -11.05 15.36
CA CYS A 11 13.60 -12.33 14.89
C CYS A 11 12.38 -12.77 15.73
N PRO A 12 11.19 -12.99 15.12
CA PRO A 12 9.99 -13.38 15.87
C PRO A 12 10.07 -14.80 16.45
N LYS A 13 11.04 -15.62 16.01
CA LYS A 13 11.20 -17.01 16.49
C LYS A 13 12.15 -17.14 17.67
N CYS A 14 13.28 -16.43 17.66
CA CYS A 14 14.34 -16.59 18.67
C CYS A 14 14.71 -15.30 19.40
N GLY A 15 14.13 -14.15 19.03
CA GLY A 15 14.40 -12.86 19.65
C GLY A 15 15.74 -12.22 19.26
N GLU A 16 16.53 -12.85 18.38
CA GLU A 16 17.80 -12.27 17.92
C GLU A 16 17.58 -10.90 17.30
N ILE A 17 18.35 -9.92 17.75
CA ILE A 17 18.37 -8.56 17.20
C ILE A 17 19.56 -8.45 16.27
N PHE A 18 19.32 -8.07 15.01
CA PHE A 18 20.38 -7.96 14.02
C PHE A 18 20.14 -6.80 13.05
N GLU A 19 21.24 -6.24 12.55
CA GLU A 19 21.21 -5.22 11.51
C GLU A 19 21.19 -5.85 10.12
N THR A 20 20.49 -5.21 9.19
CA THR A 20 20.42 -5.63 7.78
C THR A 20 20.21 -4.44 6.86
N HIS A 21 20.50 -4.63 5.57
CA HIS A 21 20.27 -3.60 4.55
C HIS A 21 18.82 -3.65 4.06
N ALA A 22 18.15 -2.51 4.07
CA ALA A 22 16.85 -2.26 3.44
C ALA A 22 16.98 -1.23 2.32
N TYR A 23 15.95 -1.15 1.49
CA TYR A 23 15.82 -0.03 0.57
C TYR A 23 15.29 1.20 1.30
N ASP A 24 15.79 2.37 0.94
CA ASP A 24 15.27 3.62 1.45
C ASP A 24 14.36 4.27 0.39
N VAL A 25 14.91 4.43 -0.82
CA VAL A 25 14.16 4.85 -2.00
C VAL A 25 14.39 3.89 -3.15
N ILE A 26 13.32 3.43 -3.81
CA ILE A 26 13.38 2.65 -5.05
C ILE A 26 12.85 3.50 -6.21
N ASN A 27 13.58 3.58 -7.32
CA ASN A 27 13.09 4.19 -8.55
C ASN A 27 12.70 3.10 -9.55
N GLY A 28 11.42 2.79 -9.63
CA GLY A 28 10.89 1.71 -10.49
C GLY A 28 11.15 1.89 -11.99
N THR A 29 11.44 3.11 -12.45
CA THR A 29 11.83 3.39 -13.84
C THR A 29 13.29 2.98 -14.09
N LEU A 30 14.19 3.24 -13.14
CA LEU A 30 15.62 2.97 -13.30
C LEU A 30 16.02 1.58 -12.79
N ASP A 31 15.31 1.06 -11.79
CA ASP A 31 15.66 -0.13 -11.02
C ASP A 31 14.70 -1.29 -11.35
N THR A 32 14.58 -1.62 -12.64
CA THR A 32 13.55 -2.56 -13.16
C THR A 32 13.61 -3.96 -12.56
N ALA A 33 14.80 -4.47 -12.25
CA ALA A 33 14.97 -5.75 -11.56
C ALA A 33 14.45 -5.72 -10.12
N ILE A 34 14.63 -4.59 -9.42
CA ILE A 34 14.16 -4.41 -8.03
C ILE A 34 12.64 -4.25 -8.02
N ARG A 35 12.06 -3.62 -9.05
CA ARG A 35 10.60 -3.48 -9.19
C ARG A 35 9.87 -4.82 -9.08
N GLU A 36 10.40 -5.89 -9.69
CA GLU A 36 9.77 -7.22 -9.60
C GLU A 36 9.77 -7.75 -8.16
N GLU A 37 10.85 -7.54 -7.41
CA GLU A 37 10.95 -7.94 -6.00
C GLU A 37 10.02 -7.12 -5.10
N VAL A 38 9.78 -5.85 -5.43
CA VAL A 38 8.77 -5.01 -4.76
C VAL A 38 7.37 -5.58 -4.98
N ILE A 39 7.02 -5.86 -6.24
CA ILE A 39 5.71 -6.43 -6.62
C ILE A 39 5.46 -7.79 -5.93
N LEU A 40 6.50 -8.62 -5.79
CA LEU A 40 6.40 -9.90 -5.08
C LEU A 40 6.43 -9.76 -3.55
N GLY A 41 6.68 -8.55 -3.02
CA GLY A 41 6.83 -8.28 -1.59
C GLY A 41 8.10 -8.88 -0.96
N ARG A 42 9.04 -9.37 -1.78
CA ARG A 42 10.26 -10.05 -1.31
C ARG A 42 11.27 -9.11 -0.67
N ILE A 43 11.20 -7.81 -0.99
CA ILE A 43 12.02 -6.79 -0.33
C ILE A 43 11.74 -6.64 1.18
N PHE A 44 10.66 -7.26 1.67
CA PHE A 44 10.25 -7.28 3.08
C PHE A 44 10.51 -8.63 3.75
N ASP A 45 11.09 -9.60 3.04
CA ASP A 45 11.43 -10.91 3.58
C ASP A 45 12.85 -10.91 4.14
N PHE A 46 12.98 -11.32 5.41
CA PHE A 46 14.25 -11.38 6.14
C PHE A 46 14.54 -12.79 6.61
N THR A 47 15.82 -13.13 6.71
CA THR A 47 16.29 -14.39 7.28
C THR A 47 17.13 -14.10 8.50
N CYS A 48 16.72 -14.64 9.66
CA CYS A 48 17.46 -14.49 10.90
C CYS A 48 18.84 -15.18 10.80
N PRO A 49 19.96 -14.49 11.09
CA PRO A 49 21.30 -15.07 11.00
C PRO A 49 21.57 -16.14 12.07
N ALA A 50 20.89 -16.06 13.22
CA ALA A 50 21.09 -17.01 14.33
C ALA A 50 20.33 -18.33 14.15
N CYS A 51 19.07 -18.30 13.70
CA CYS A 51 18.22 -19.50 13.63
C CYS A 51 17.69 -19.84 12.23
N SER A 52 18.09 -19.09 11.20
CA SER A 52 17.68 -19.27 9.80
C SER A 52 16.17 -19.20 9.55
N HIS A 53 15.40 -18.65 10.50
CA HIS A 53 13.97 -18.44 10.32
C HIS A 53 13.73 -17.31 9.33
N CYS A 54 12.91 -17.56 8.31
CA CYS A 54 12.44 -16.55 7.38
C CYS A 54 11.14 -15.94 7.89
N PHE A 55 11.07 -14.60 7.89
CA PHE A 55 9.91 -13.85 8.33
C PHE A 55 9.77 -12.57 7.50
N ARG A 56 8.56 -12.02 7.46
CA ARG A 56 8.23 -10.79 6.75
C ARG A 56 8.09 -9.65 7.76
N SER A 57 8.76 -8.53 7.51
CA SER A 57 8.77 -7.36 8.41
C SER A 57 8.85 -6.07 7.59
N PRO A 58 7.70 -5.54 7.13
CA PRO A 58 7.65 -4.30 6.35
C PRO A 58 8.29 -3.12 7.07
N TYR A 59 8.73 -2.11 6.31
CA TYR A 59 9.46 -0.96 6.85
C TYR A 59 9.23 0.30 6.04
N SER A 60 9.45 1.45 6.66
CA SER A 60 9.24 2.74 6.02
C SER A 60 10.19 2.94 4.84
N MET A 61 9.65 3.28 3.67
CA MET A 61 10.42 3.50 2.45
C MET A 61 9.62 4.27 1.39
N ALA A 62 10.30 4.79 0.37
CA ALA A 62 9.65 5.45 -0.76
C ALA A 62 9.86 4.68 -2.08
N TYR A 63 8.79 4.52 -2.86
CA TYR A 63 8.86 4.04 -4.23
C TYR A 63 8.44 5.15 -5.18
N LYS A 64 9.21 5.40 -6.25
CA LYS A 64 8.84 6.36 -7.29
C LYS A 64 8.97 5.79 -8.69
N ASP A 65 8.14 6.29 -9.59
CA ASP A 65 8.20 6.02 -11.02
C ASP A 65 8.18 7.35 -11.76
N MET A 66 9.22 7.59 -12.56
CA MET A 66 9.41 8.84 -13.28
C MET A 66 8.62 8.91 -14.58
N GLU A 67 8.39 7.78 -15.24
CA GLU A 67 7.61 7.74 -16.48
C GLU A 67 6.12 7.98 -16.22
N ARG A 68 5.63 7.52 -15.06
CA ARG A 68 4.22 7.63 -14.67
C ARG A 68 3.95 8.72 -13.62
N GLU A 69 5.00 9.48 -13.27
CA GLU A 69 5.00 10.61 -12.34
C GLU A 69 4.21 10.33 -11.05
N TYR A 70 4.65 9.31 -10.30
CA TYR A 70 4.09 9.03 -8.97
C TYR A 70 5.15 8.64 -7.95
N LEU A 71 4.83 8.87 -6.69
CA LEU A 71 5.59 8.44 -5.54
C LEU A 71 4.65 7.88 -4.48
N VAL A 72 4.99 6.71 -3.93
CA VAL A 72 4.28 6.07 -2.81
C VAL A 72 5.23 5.96 -1.64
N PHE A 73 4.88 6.56 -0.51
CA PHE A 73 5.52 6.32 0.77
C PHE A 73 4.80 5.17 1.46
N LEU A 74 5.56 4.13 1.82
CA LEU A 74 5.16 3.21 2.87
C LEU A 74 5.65 3.82 4.17
N ASP A 75 4.72 4.21 5.03
CA ASP A 75 4.99 4.80 6.33
C ASP A 75 4.56 3.80 7.40
N MET A 76 5.53 3.00 7.86
CA MET A 76 5.33 2.08 8.96
C MET A 76 5.55 2.84 10.26
N ASP A 77 4.64 2.66 11.22
CA ASP A 77 4.91 3.10 12.59
C ASP A 77 6.18 2.40 13.08
N GLU A 78 7.33 3.07 13.07
CA GLU A 78 8.60 2.52 13.57
C GLU A 78 8.58 2.29 15.10
N LYS A 79 7.42 2.49 15.73
CA LYS A 79 7.08 2.17 17.12
C LYS A 79 6.84 0.67 17.33
N ASP A 80 7.48 -0.20 16.56
CA ASP A 80 7.56 -1.62 16.90
C ASP A 80 8.47 -1.79 18.14
N GLU A 81 7.85 -1.66 19.32
CA GLU A 81 7.86 -2.66 20.41
C GLU A 81 9.21 -3.30 20.82
N ALA A 82 10.34 -2.60 20.67
CA ALA A 82 11.64 -3.13 21.07
C ALA A 82 12.54 -2.15 21.84
N PHE A 83 12.01 -1.12 22.52
CA PHE A 83 12.82 -0.29 23.44
C PHE A 83 12.05 0.31 24.62
N ASN A 84 11.15 -0.47 25.24
CA ASN A 84 10.63 -0.16 26.58
C ASN A 84 11.39 -0.93 27.67
N ASP A 85 12.73 -0.93 27.61
CA ASP A 85 13.51 -1.21 28.81
C ASP A 85 14.70 -0.25 28.91
N MET A 86 14.56 0.67 29.87
CA MET A 86 15.58 1.30 30.69
C MET A 86 16.89 1.76 30.01
N ASP A 87 16.94 3.01 29.57
CA ASP A 87 18.16 3.83 29.74
C ASP A 87 17.81 5.30 30.00
N GLN A 88 18.13 5.75 31.23
CA GLN A 88 18.10 7.15 31.67
C GLN A 88 19.40 7.88 31.32
N THR A 89 20.12 7.46 30.28
CA THR A 89 21.24 8.24 29.74
C THR A 89 20.85 8.77 28.36
N GLY A 90 20.57 10.07 28.33
CA GLY A 90 20.34 10.84 27.11
C GLY A 90 21.58 10.83 26.22
N THR A 91 21.74 9.75 25.47
CA THR A 91 22.65 9.67 24.35
C THR A 91 21.81 9.59 23.09
N ASP A 92 22.01 10.58 22.24
CA ASP A 92 21.34 10.80 20.96
C ASP A 92 21.26 9.49 20.17
N ARG A 93 20.07 8.88 20.13
CA ARG A 93 19.72 7.97 19.05
C ARG A 93 19.46 8.83 17.84
N THR A 94 20.52 9.07 17.07
CA THR A 94 20.44 9.64 15.73
C THR A 94 19.80 8.62 14.79
N GLY A 95 18.51 8.37 14.97
CA GLY A 95 17.62 7.90 13.91
C GLY A 95 16.95 9.14 13.36
N GLU A 96 17.18 9.45 12.09
CA GLU A 96 16.41 10.47 11.40
C GLU A 96 14.96 9.97 11.31
N ASP A 97 14.15 10.19 12.36
CA ASP A 97 12.69 10.10 12.31
C ASP A 97 12.23 11.22 11.37
N GLN A 98 12.40 11.00 10.06
CA GLN A 98 11.99 11.96 9.05
C GLN A 98 10.47 11.98 9.04
N ASN A 99 9.89 13.03 9.62
CA ASN A 99 8.47 13.29 9.60
C ASN A 99 7.94 13.19 8.15
N ILE A 100 6.95 12.32 7.93
CA ILE A 100 6.34 12.11 6.62
C ILE A 100 5.87 13.43 5.96
N ASP A 101 5.42 14.40 6.76
CA ASP A 101 5.02 15.73 6.27
C ASP A 101 6.19 16.51 5.65
N GLU A 102 7.39 16.40 6.22
CA GLU A 102 8.60 17.02 5.68
C GLU A 102 9.01 16.35 4.37
N GLN A 103 9.00 15.01 4.34
CA GLN A 103 9.29 14.24 3.11
C GLN A 103 8.31 14.59 1.97
N ILE A 104 7.02 14.73 2.28
CA ILE A 104 6.00 15.18 1.32
C ILE A 104 6.33 16.58 0.81
N LYS A 105 6.64 17.52 1.70
CA LYS A 105 6.94 18.90 1.34
C LYS A 105 8.17 19.01 0.43
N GLU A 106 9.24 18.28 0.74
CA GLU A 106 10.44 18.22 -0.09
C GLU A 106 10.16 17.56 -1.45
N THR A 107 9.42 16.45 -1.44
CA THR A 107 9.01 15.77 -2.67
C THR A 107 8.19 16.68 -3.57
N ARG A 108 7.24 17.44 -3.01
CA ARG A 108 6.44 18.42 -3.77
C ARG A 108 7.30 19.51 -4.40
N ALA A 109 8.34 19.97 -3.69
CA ALA A 109 9.25 20.99 -4.20
C ALA A 109 10.11 20.47 -5.36
N LEU A 110 10.56 19.22 -5.30
CA LEU A 110 11.39 18.60 -6.33
C LEU A 110 10.57 18.04 -7.52
N PHE A 111 9.36 17.55 -7.25
CA PHE A 111 8.50 16.84 -8.19
C PHE A 111 7.06 17.38 -8.15
N PRO A 112 6.82 18.61 -8.62
CA PRO A 112 5.51 19.29 -8.48
C PRO A 112 4.37 18.62 -9.27
N THR A 113 4.69 17.80 -10.27
CA THR A 113 3.72 17.06 -11.09
C THR A 113 3.40 15.67 -10.51
N TYR A 114 4.19 15.18 -9.56
CA TYR A 114 4.03 13.80 -9.10
C TYR A 114 2.79 13.64 -8.24
N ARG A 115 2.06 12.56 -8.48
CA ARG A 115 1.04 12.07 -7.56
C ARG A 115 1.74 11.42 -6.37
N ILE A 116 1.53 11.97 -5.18
CA ILE A 116 2.07 11.44 -3.93
C ILE A 116 0.98 10.66 -3.21
N ARG A 117 1.31 9.46 -2.72
CA ARG A 117 0.47 8.69 -1.81
C ARG A 117 1.25 8.25 -0.58
N VAL A 118 0.56 8.19 0.55
CA VAL A 118 1.06 7.60 1.80
C VAL A 118 0.17 6.41 2.13
N VAL A 119 0.80 5.29 2.48
CA VAL A 119 0.15 4.06 2.91
C VAL A 119 0.84 3.52 4.14
N HIS A 120 0.12 2.76 4.96
CA HIS A 120 0.60 2.23 6.24
C HIS A 120 0.57 0.70 6.30
N ASP A 121 0.37 0.06 5.15
CA ASP A 121 0.35 -1.39 5.02
C ASP A 121 1.06 -1.81 3.73
N MET A 122 1.77 -2.94 3.82
CA MET A 122 2.55 -3.49 2.72
C MET A 122 1.67 -3.86 1.52
N MET A 123 0.46 -4.41 1.75
CA MET A 123 -0.43 -4.80 0.65
C MET A 123 -0.93 -3.57 -0.10
N ASP A 124 -1.21 -2.48 0.62
CA ASP A 124 -1.64 -1.20 0.03
C ASP A 124 -0.52 -0.56 -0.78
N PHE A 125 0.71 -0.66 -0.28
CA PHE A 125 1.90 -0.20 -1.02
C PHE A 125 2.05 -0.92 -2.35
N ILE A 126 2.00 -2.25 -2.32
CA ILE A 126 2.10 -3.07 -3.53
C ILE A 126 0.91 -2.81 -4.46
N GLU A 127 -0.31 -2.70 -3.92
CA GLU A 127 -1.52 -2.40 -4.68
C GLU A 127 -1.42 -1.04 -5.39
N LYS A 128 -1.00 0.03 -4.70
CA LYS A 128 -0.85 1.36 -5.32
C LYS A 128 0.14 1.34 -6.47
N ILE A 129 1.27 0.65 -6.31
CA ILE A 129 2.25 0.48 -7.39
C ILE A 129 1.62 -0.26 -8.58
N HIS A 130 0.85 -1.33 -8.33
CA HIS A 130 0.14 -2.06 -9.40
C HIS A 130 -0.89 -1.20 -10.13
N ILE A 131 -1.71 -0.46 -9.40
CA ILE A 131 -2.73 0.43 -9.95
C ILE A 131 -2.08 1.47 -10.86
N PHE A 132 -1.04 2.16 -10.37
CA PHE A 132 -0.36 3.19 -11.16
C PHE A 132 0.39 2.60 -12.36
N SER A 133 1.01 1.43 -12.19
CA SER A 133 1.64 0.69 -13.29
C SER A 133 0.64 0.27 -14.37
N ALA A 134 -0.62 0.03 -14.01
CA ALA A 134 -1.71 -0.24 -14.95
C ALA A 134 -2.26 1.03 -15.62
N GLY A 135 -1.82 2.22 -15.20
CA GLY A 135 -2.36 3.50 -15.71
C GLY A 135 -3.76 3.82 -15.20
N LEU A 136 -4.17 3.19 -14.10
CA LEU A 136 -5.49 3.39 -13.52
C LEU A 136 -5.49 4.57 -12.53
N ASN A 137 -6.69 5.09 -12.28
CA ASN A 137 -6.96 6.09 -11.26
C ASN A 137 -7.18 5.37 -9.92
N ASP A 138 -6.30 5.58 -8.95
CA ASP A 138 -6.30 4.85 -7.69
C ASP A 138 -7.50 5.20 -6.80
N LYS A 139 -7.99 6.43 -6.87
CA LYS A 139 -9.22 6.86 -6.18
C LYS A 139 -10.43 6.04 -6.64
N ILE A 140 -10.57 5.82 -7.95
CA ILE A 140 -11.65 4.99 -8.50
C ILE A 140 -11.47 3.52 -8.10
N ILE A 141 -10.26 2.98 -8.19
CA ILE A 141 -10.00 1.58 -7.84
C ILE A 141 -10.25 1.32 -6.35
N THR A 142 -9.78 2.19 -5.47
CA THR A 142 -10.03 2.11 -4.03
C THR A 142 -11.53 2.21 -3.73
N TYR A 143 -12.28 3.09 -4.42
CA TYR A 143 -13.73 3.17 -4.28
C TYR A 143 -14.43 1.87 -4.75
N LEU A 144 -14.06 1.33 -5.90
CA LEU A 144 -14.60 0.05 -6.38
C LEU A 144 -14.31 -1.09 -5.41
N GLY A 145 -13.08 -1.20 -4.90
CA GLY A 145 -12.70 -2.19 -3.89
C GLY A 145 -13.58 -2.08 -2.63
N TYR A 146 -13.79 -0.86 -2.13
CA TYR A 146 -14.70 -0.60 -1.01
C TYR A 146 -16.14 -1.09 -1.30
N LYS A 147 -16.72 -0.75 -2.46
CA LYS A 147 -18.07 -1.22 -2.83
C LYS A 147 -18.15 -2.74 -3.01
N ILE A 148 -17.12 -3.35 -3.58
CA ILE A 148 -17.02 -4.81 -3.72
C ILE A 148 -17.00 -5.48 -2.34
N LYS A 149 -16.20 -4.98 -1.40
CA LYS A 149 -16.16 -5.51 -0.04
C LYS A 149 -17.55 -5.43 0.61
N ASP A 150 -18.22 -4.28 0.53
CA ASP A 150 -19.56 -4.11 1.12
C ASP A 150 -20.57 -5.11 0.50
N ASP A 151 -20.62 -5.18 -0.83
CA ASP A 151 -21.53 -6.08 -1.56
C ASP A 151 -21.27 -7.56 -1.24
N VAL A 152 -20.00 -7.98 -1.24
CA VAL A 152 -19.63 -9.37 -0.98
C VAL A 152 -19.86 -9.71 0.50
N THR A 153 -19.57 -8.80 1.43
CA THR A 153 -19.84 -8.99 2.85
C THR A 153 -21.33 -9.26 3.10
N VAL A 154 -22.22 -8.50 2.45
CA VAL A 154 -23.68 -8.72 2.55
C VAL A 154 -24.09 -10.08 1.98
N LYS A 155 -23.52 -10.48 0.84
CA LYS A 155 -23.81 -11.78 0.20
C LYS A 155 -23.31 -12.95 1.06
N MET A 156 -22.10 -12.85 1.60
CA MET A 156 -21.44 -13.92 2.34
C MET A 156 -21.94 -14.10 3.77
N ARG A 157 -22.54 -13.07 4.38
CA ARG A 157 -23.26 -13.19 5.67
C ARG A 157 -24.38 -14.23 5.64
N LYS A 158 -24.97 -14.48 4.47
CA LYS A 158 -26.06 -15.45 4.28
C LYS A 158 -25.55 -16.88 3.96
N ALA A 159 -24.24 -17.07 3.82
CA ALA A 159 -23.66 -18.37 3.51
C ALA A 159 -23.67 -19.30 4.74
N LYS A 160 -23.68 -20.62 4.51
CA LYS A 160 -23.66 -21.64 5.59
C LYS A 160 -22.47 -21.49 6.54
N GLN A 161 -21.34 -21.00 6.02
CA GLN A 161 -20.17 -20.60 6.80
C GLN A 161 -19.93 -19.12 6.50
N PRO A 162 -20.12 -18.21 7.47
CA PRO A 162 -19.93 -16.78 7.25
C PRO A 162 -18.48 -16.47 6.88
N VAL A 163 -18.28 -15.94 5.68
CA VAL A 163 -16.97 -15.42 5.25
C VAL A 163 -16.90 -13.95 5.64
N GLN A 164 -15.87 -13.60 6.41
CA GLN A 164 -15.53 -12.23 6.75
C GLN A 164 -14.55 -11.70 5.70
N VAL A 165 -14.98 -10.69 4.95
CA VAL A 165 -14.12 -9.97 4.00
C VAL A 165 -13.50 -8.80 4.72
N HIS A 166 -12.17 -8.77 4.77
CA HIS A 166 -11.40 -7.67 5.37
C HIS A 166 -11.15 -6.56 4.35
N LYS A 167 -10.82 -6.92 3.10
CA LYS A 167 -10.49 -5.96 2.04
C LYS A 167 -10.67 -6.57 0.66
N ALA A 168 -10.97 -5.73 -0.33
CA ALA A 168 -10.82 -6.08 -1.75
C ALA A 168 -9.65 -5.26 -2.31
N LEU A 169 -8.66 -5.95 -2.88
CA LEU A 169 -7.47 -5.36 -3.48
C LEU A 169 -7.48 -5.57 -4.98
N PHE A 170 -7.06 -4.56 -5.75
CA PHE A 170 -6.80 -4.70 -7.17
C PHE A 170 -5.72 -5.75 -7.41
N ASP A 171 -6.05 -6.74 -8.24
CA ASP A 171 -5.15 -7.81 -8.60
C ASP A 171 -4.52 -7.54 -9.97
N SER A 172 -5.35 -7.46 -11.01
CA SER A 172 -4.87 -7.33 -12.38
C SER A 172 -5.95 -6.91 -13.37
N LEU A 173 -5.51 -6.43 -14.54
CA LEU A 173 -6.34 -6.33 -15.75
C LEU A 173 -6.22 -7.58 -16.65
N LYS A 174 -5.51 -8.61 -16.19
CA LYS A 174 -5.29 -9.85 -16.97
C LYS A 174 -6.47 -10.79 -16.74
N GLY A 175 -6.96 -11.45 -17.78
CA GLY A 175 -8.11 -12.35 -17.68
C GLY A 175 -9.09 -12.10 -18.82
N LYS A 176 -10.37 -11.92 -18.48
CA LYS A 176 -11.40 -11.64 -19.48
C LYS A 176 -11.33 -10.18 -19.92
N GLU A 177 -11.31 -9.97 -21.23
CA GLU A 177 -11.28 -8.63 -21.82
C GLU A 177 -12.44 -7.77 -21.31
N GLY A 178 -12.14 -6.53 -20.93
CA GLY A 178 -13.13 -5.61 -20.39
C GLY A 178 -13.47 -5.81 -18.92
N GLU A 179 -12.69 -6.58 -18.15
CA GLU A 179 -12.87 -6.77 -16.71
C GLU A 179 -11.65 -6.29 -15.89
N ILE A 180 -11.92 -5.81 -14.68
CA ILE A 180 -10.93 -5.45 -13.65
C ILE A 180 -11.05 -6.49 -12.54
N ASN A 181 -9.95 -7.16 -12.20
CA ASN A 181 -9.95 -8.22 -11.19
C ASN A 181 -9.56 -7.67 -9.81
N PHE A 182 -10.25 -8.16 -8.80
CA PHE A 182 -9.97 -7.89 -7.39
C PHE A 182 -9.80 -9.21 -6.64
N GLY A 183 -8.77 -9.30 -5.80
CA GLY A 183 -8.60 -10.35 -4.81
C GLY A 183 -9.20 -9.93 -3.47
N LEU A 184 -9.94 -10.83 -2.81
CA LEU A 184 -10.51 -10.56 -1.50
C LEU A 184 -9.63 -11.13 -0.39
N LEU A 185 -9.13 -10.25 0.48
CA LEU A 185 -8.58 -10.64 1.76
C LEU A 185 -9.73 -11.02 2.69
N SER A 186 -9.77 -12.27 3.10
CA SER A 186 -10.86 -12.82 3.91
C SER A 186 -10.36 -13.97 4.77
N ASN A 187 -11.20 -14.43 5.70
CA ASN A 187 -10.96 -15.64 6.48
C ASN A 187 -11.27 -16.95 5.69
N SER A 188 -11.59 -16.85 4.40
CA SER A 188 -11.84 -18.03 3.57
C SER A 188 -10.55 -18.84 3.36
N PRO A 189 -10.59 -20.17 3.44
CA PRO A 189 -9.43 -21.02 3.15
C PRO A 189 -9.05 -21.02 1.67
N LYS A 190 -9.97 -20.59 0.79
CA LYS A 190 -9.72 -20.46 -0.65
C LYS A 190 -9.68 -18.98 -1.04
N PRO A 191 -8.73 -18.56 -1.89
CA PRO A 191 -8.75 -17.24 -2.49
C PRO A 191 -10.08 -16.97 -3.19
N ILE A 192 -10.63 -15.78 -2.97
CA ILE A 192 -11.86 -15.33 -3.63
C ILE A 192 -11.46 -14.18 -4.55
N PHE A 193 -11.80 -14.32 -5.83
CA PHE A 193 -11.61 -13.28 -6.83
C PHE A 193 -12.97 -12.78 -7.30
N VAL A 194 -13.08 -11.47 -7.50
CA VAL A 194 -14.28 -10.80 -8.00
C VAL A 194 -13.86 -9.90 -9.16
N THR A 195 -14.72 -9.78 -10.16
CA THR A 195 -14.48 -8.89 -11.30
C THR A 195 -15.52 -7.79 -11.38
N THR A 196 -15.07 -6.62 -11.83
CA THR A 196 -15.94 -5.50 -12.19
C THR A 196 -15.70 -5.15 -13.66
N PRO A 197 -16.75 -4.93 -14.46
CA PRO A 197 -16.61 -4.45 -15.83
C PRO A 197 -15.85 -3.12 -15.92
N THR A 198 -14.95 -2.99 -16.91
CA THR A 198 -14.19 -1.75 -17.17
C THR A 198 -15.11 -0.57 -17.48
N ARG A 199 -16.30 -0.82 -18.05
CA ARG A 199 -17.32 0.22 -18.27
C ARG A 199 -17.76 0.92 -16.98
N ASP A 200 -17.73 0.23 -15.84
CA ASP A 200 -18.13 0.81 -14.55
C ASP A 200 -17.04 1.77 -14.06
N TYR A 201 -15.76 1.39 -14.24
CA TYR A 201 -14.61 2.28 -14.06
C TYR A 201 -14.68 3.50 -14.99
N GLU A 202 -14.95 3.30 -16.28
CA GLU A 202 -15.08 4.39 -17.25
C GLU A 202 -16.25 5.34 -16.93
N TYR A 203 -17.35 4.79 -16.43
CA TYR A 203 -18.49 5.58 -15.97
C TYR A 203 -18.08 6.48 -14.80
N LEU A 204 -17.41 5.93 -13.77
CA LEU A 204 -16.89 6.71 -12.64
C LEU A 204 -15.90 7.80 -13.08
N LEU A 205 -15.04 7.48 -14.04
CA LEU A 205 -14.04 8.40 -14.56
C LEU A 205 -14.64 9.55 -15.38
N LYS A 206 -15.68 9.29 -16.19
CA LYS A 206 -16.13 10.24 -17.22
C LYS A 206 -17.51 10.85 -16.96
N LYS A 207 -18.46 10.07 -16.45
CA LYS A 207 -19.91 10.38 -16.49
C LYS A 207 -20.58 10.46 -15.12
N SER A 208 -20.00 9.83 -14.09
CA SER A 208 -20.60 9.76 -12.76
C SER A 208 -20.72 11.16 -12.13
N PRO A 209 -21.81 11.44 -11.38
CA PRO A 209 -21.88 12.61 -10.50
C PRO A 209 -20.73 12.69 -9.49
N LEU A 210 -20.11 11.55 -9.17
CA LEU A 210 -18.97 11.46 -8.26
C LEU A 210 -17.63 11.79 -8.92
N ARG A 211 -17.57 12.06 -10.23
CA ARG A 211 -16.32 12.24 -10.98
C ARG A 211 -15.33 13.19 -10.30
N GLN A 212 -15.79 14.34 -9.81
CA GLN A 212 -14.95 15.34 -9.15
C GLN A 212 -14.26 14.80 -7.88
N LYS A 213 -14.84 13.79 -7.21
CA LYS A 213 -14.22 13.14 -6.03
C LYS A 213 -12.98 12.33 -6.40
N PHE A 214 -12.82 11.97 -7.68
CA PHE A 214 -11.71 11.17 -8.20
C PHE A 214 -10.61 12.00 -8.89
N GLU A 215 -10.78 13.32 -8.96
CA GLU A 215 -9.73 14.23 -9.44
C GLU A 215 -8.63 14.39 -8.38
N GLU A 216 -7.40 14.69 -8.80
CA GLU A 216 -6.32 14.95 -7.85
C GLU A 216 -6.64 16.18 -6.99
N THR A 217 -6.22 16.15 -5.73
CA THR A 217 -6.50 17.22 -4.77
C THR A 217 -5.27 17.39 -3.91
N ASP A 218 -4.77 18.61 -3.83
CA ASP A 218 -3.61 18.92 -2.99
C ASP A 218 -3.90 18.60 -1.53
N GLY A 219 -2.92 18.03 -0.83
CA GLY A 219 -3.07 17.59 0.55
C GLY A 219 -3.77 16.25 0.74
N LEU A 220 -4.33 15.63 -0.31
CA LEU A 220 -4.98 14.33 -0.22
C LEU A 220 -4.03 13.21 -0.64
N TYR A 221 -3.23 12.74 0.33
CA TYR A 221 -2.20 11.72 0.10
C TYR A 221 -2.64 10.30 0.49
N GLN A 222 -3.57 10.17 1.44
CA GLN A 222 -4.10 8.87 1.86
C GLN A 222 -5.40 8.58 1.10
N ILE A 223 -5.35 7.58 0.22
CA ILE A 223 -6.50 7.09 -0.55
C ILE A 223 -6.74 5.64 -0.16
N ASP A 224 -7.48 5.48 0.94
CA ASP A 224 -7.77 4.19 1.56
C ASP A 224 -9.29 3.94 1.63
N GLU A 225 -9.66 2.90 2.36
CA GLU A 225 -11.06 2.51 2.53
C GLU A 225 -11.87 3.53 3.35
N CYS A 226 -11.24 4.21 4.31
CA CYS A 226 -11.85 5.28 5.09
C CYS A 226 -12.19 6.49 4.20
N TRP A 227 -11.27 6.87 3.32
CA TRP A 227 -11.50 7.88 2.30
C TRP A 227 -12.66 7.50 1.37
N ALA A 228 -12.70 6.25 0.88
CA ALA A 228 -13.77 5.78 0.00
C ALA A 228 -15.14 5.78 0.69
N ALA A 229 -15.21 5.33 1.94
CA ALA A 229 -16.43 5.37 2.75
C ALA A 229 -16.92 6.81 3.00
N GLY A 230 -16.00 7.78 3.04
CA GLY A 230 -16.31 9.21 3.13
C GLY A 230 -17.12 9.74 1.93
N ILE A 231 -16.96 9.15 0.73
CA ILE A 231 -17.70 9.55 -0.47
C ILE A 231 -19.19 9.24 -0.31
N ASP A 232 -19.53 8.06 0.21
CA ASP A 232 -20.92 7.64 0.38
C ASP A 232 -21.65 8.46 1.46
N LYS A 233 -20.95 8.91 2.50
CA LYS A 233 -21.52 9.78 3.55
C LYS A 233 -21.98 11.14 3.01
N VAL A 234 -21.32 11.67 1.98
CA VAL A 234 -21.67 12.95 1.35
C VAL A 234 -22.93 12.84 0.48
N LEU A 235 -23.34 11.63 0.06
CA LEU A 235 -24.56 11.41 -0.72
C LEU A 235 -25.84 11.32 0.14
N ILE A 236 -25.69 11.14 1.45
CA ILE A 236 -26.80 10.96 2.41
C ILE A 236 -27.08 12.25 3.20
N ALA A 237 -26.21 13.26 3.10
CA ALA A 237 -26.36 14.59 3.69
C ALA A 237 -26.97 15.57 2.67
#